data_AF-S9V628-F1
#
_entry.id   AF-S9V628-F1
#
_cell.length_a   1.000
_cell.length_b   1.000
_cell.length_c   1.000
_cell.angle_alpha   90.00
_cell.angle_beta   90.00
_cell.angle_gamma   90.00
#
_symmetry.space_group_name_H-M   'P 1'
#
loop_
_entity.id
_entity.type
_entity.pdbx_description
1 polymer ?
#
loop_
_entity_poly.entity_id
_entity_poly.type
_entity_poly.pdbx_seq_one_letter_code
_entity_poly.pdbx_strand_id
1 'polypeptide(L)'
;MLRLFLTAARRAPALPGGAPLQCHRRHASAAVDVAALTAYRAHTLEPLLAAKLQQLGQMEALKRQCDAEAATYPRLWKLAVLGFLSLQVVVLFDWTYIHFDWNLTEPITYLLGYSFTWLSLLWYGNLQQEFGYGRVHELLQQRQCARLYRRRGVDLVLYEQLRAETDVLQRRLRSLEYLPGK
;
A
#
# COMPACT_ATOMS: atom_id res chain seq x y z
N MET A 1 -47.52 18.51 22.59
CA MET A 1 -47.51 19.77 23.37
C MET A 1 -47.18 20.89 22.40
N LEU A 2 -48.16 21.65 21.88
CA LEU A 2 -48.62 22.96 22.39
C LEU A 2 -47.48 24.00 22.34
N ARG A 3 -47.46 25.12 21.60
CA ARG A 3 -48.44 26.10 21.05
C ARG A 3 -47.74 26.81 19.85
N LEU A 4 -48.32 27.09 18.67
CA LEU A 4 -49.36 28.07 18.29
C LEU A 4 -49.11 29.54 18.72
N PHE A 5 -49.34 30.44 17.75
CA PHE A 5 -49.47 31.92 17.76
C PHE A 5 -48.20 32.73 17.36
N LEU A 6 -48.24 33.83 16.60
CA LEU A 6 -49.29 34.62 15.91
C LEU A 6 -48.59 35.52 14.87
N THR A 7 -49.21 35.62 13.69
CA THR A 7 -49.39 36.83 12.86
C THR A 7 -48.40 37.99 12.93
N ALA A 8 -47.82 38.31 11.76
CA ALA A 8 -47.67 39.70 11.32
C ALA A 8 -47.87 39.79 9.80
N ALA A 9 -49.10 40.07 9.41
CA ALA A 9 -49.44 40.50 8.06
C ALA A 9 -48.81 41.88 7.79
N ARG A 10 -47.97 41.98 6.76
CA ARG A 10 -47.65 43.28 6.13
C ARG A 10 -48.00 43.24 4.64
N ARG A 11 -49.16 43.84 4.40
CA ARG A 11 -49.67 44.50 3.20
C ARG A 11 -48.60 44.78 2.12
N ALA A 12 -48.83 44.20 0.94
CA ALA A 12 -48.18 44.59 -0.29
C ALA A 12 -48.65 45.99 -0.75
N PRO A 13 -47.76 46.86 -1.25
CA PRO A 13 -48.13 47.92 -2.16
C PRO A 13 -48.14 47.40 -3.61
N ALA A 14 -49.28 47.58 -4.28
CA ALA A 14 -49.41 47.40 -5.72
C ALA A 14 -48.71 48.55 -6.46
N LEU A 15 -47.88 48.22 -7.44
CA LEU A 15 -47.38 49.14 -8.47
C LEU A 15 -47.38 48.43 -9.84
N PRO A 16 -47.50 49.20 -10.94
CA PRO A 16 -48.31 48.84 -12.10
C PRO A 16 -47.53 48.12 -13.19
N GLY A 17 -48.28 47.57 -14.15
CA GLY A 17 -47.79 46.73 -15.23
C GLY A 17 -46.60 47.28 -16.01
N GLY A 18 -45.73 46.36 -16.44
CA GLY A 18 -44.60 46.65 -17.32
C GLY A 18 -43.74 45.42 -17.57
N ALA A 19 -44.04 44.74 -18.69
CA ALA A 19 -43.20 43.79 -19.41
C ALA A 19 -42.88 42.43 -18.75
N PRO A 20 -43.04 41.30 -19.48
CA PRO A 20 -42.44 40.04 -19.07
C PRO A 20 -40.92 40.22 -19.17
N LEU A 21 -40.24 40.24 -18.02
CA LEU A 21 -38.80 40.03 -17.96
C LEU A 21 -38.54 38.61 -18.47
N GLN A 22 -38.25 38.51 -19.77
CA GLN A 22 -37.62 37.36 -20.37
C GLN A 22 -36.33 37.12 -19.58
N CYS A 23 -36.37 36.15 -18.67
CA CYS A 23 -35.19 35.49 -18.15
C CYS A 23 -34.54 34.78 -19.33
N HIS A 24 -33.79 35.53 -20.14
CA HIS A 24 -32.89 35.01 -21.14
C HIS A 24 -31.81 34.26 -20.37
N ARG A 25 -32.11 32.99 -20.07
CA ARG A 25 -31.15 31.99 -19.64
C ARG A 25 -30.16 31.90 -20.79
N ARG A 26 -29.12 32.75 -20.73
CA ARG A 26 -27.90 32.56 -21.49
C ARG A 26 -27.36 31.22 -21.01
N HIS A 27 -27.79 30.15 -21.68
CA HIS A 27 -26.99 28.97 -21.81
C HIS A 27 -25.69 29.46 -22.45
N ALA A 28 -24.72 29.80 -21.60
CA ALA A 28 -23.33 29.85 -22.00
C ALA A 28 -22.92 28.41 -22.28
N SER A 29 -23.46 27.84 -23.35
CA SER A 29 -22.79 26.81 -24.11
C SER A 29 -21.58 27.51 -24.71
N ALA A 30 -20.54 27.69 -23.89
CA ALA A 30 -19.20 27.72 -24.43
C ALA A 30 -19.12 26.44 -25.25
N ALA A 31 -19.13 26.57 -26.58
CA ALA A 31 -18.85 25.46 -27.47
C ALA A 31 -17.46 24.99 -27.06
N VAL A 32 -17.43 23.94 -26.25
CA VAL A 32 -16.19 23.30 -25.82
C VAL A 32 -15.63 22.75 -27.11
N ASP A 33 -14.64 23.44 -27.66
CA ASP A 33 -14.06 23.09 -28.94
C ASP A 33 -13.32 21.77 -28.78
N VAL A 34 -13.98 20.70 -29.23
CA VAL A 34 -13.51 19.32 -29.07
C VAL A 34 -12.16 19.16 -29.78
N ALA A 35 -11.93 19.92 -30.86
CA ALA A 35 -10.66 19.94 -31.58
C ALA A 35 -9.53 20.60 -30.77
N ALA A 36 -9.83 21.66 -30.00
CA ALA A 36 -8.85 22.28 -29.11
C ALA A 36 -8.47 21.36 -27.95
N LEU A 37 -9.42 20.58 -27.41
CA LEU A 37 -9.17 19.60 -26.35
C LEU A 37 -8.37 18.39 -26.82
N THR A 38 -8.64 17.86 -28.03
CA THR A 38 -7.85 16.77 -28.60
C THR A 38 -6.42 17.21 -28.93
N ALA A 39 -6.25 18.43 -29.45
CA ALA A 39 -4.94 19.03 -29.61
C ALA A 39 -4.22 19.17 -28.26
N TYR A 40 -4.89 19.71 -27.22
CA TYR A 40 -4.35 19.85 -25.86
C TYR A 40 -3.88 18.53 -25.24
N ARG A 41 -4.67 17.47 -25.42
CA ARG A 41 -4.33 16.10 -25.03
C ARG A 41 -3.01 15.64 -25.68
N ALA A 42 -2.95 15.72 -27.00
CA ALA A 42 -1.84 15.17 -27.78
C ALA A 42 -0.51 15.90 -27.50
N HIS A 43 -0.53 17.23 -27.36
CA HIS A 43 0.71 18.00 -27.20
C HIS A 43 1.18 18.17 -25.75
N THR A 44 0.27 18.12 -24.76
CA THR A 44 0.62 18.45 -23.37
C THR A 44 0.53 17.24 -22.45
N LEU A 45 -0.61 16.54 -22.45
CA LEU A 45 -0.88 15.49 -21.48
C LEU A 45 -0.13 14.20 -21.79
N GLU A 46 -0.06 13.80 -23.06
CA GLU A 46 0.64 12.59 -23.49
C GLU A 46 2.17 12.61 -23.24
N PRO A 47 2.92 13.68 -23.59
CA PRO A 47 4.35 13.73 -23.29
C PRO A 47 4.64 13.85 -21.78
N LEU A 48 3.79 14.55 -21.02
CA LEU A 48 3.91 14.61 -19.55
C LEU A 48 3.67 13.24 -18.91
N LEU A 49 2.67 12.50 -19.38
CA LEU A 49 2.41 11.12 -18.95
C LEU A 49 3.59 10.22 -19.30
N ALA A 50 4.13 10.30 -20.51
CA ALA A 50 5.25 9.50 -20.96
C ALA A 50 6.51 9.74 -20.09
N ALA A 51 6.82 11.00 -19.78
CA ALA A 51 7.95 11.35 -18.92
C ALA A 51 7.77 10.80 -17.49
N LYS A 52 6.57 10.93 -16.90
CA LYS A 52 6.25 10.41 -15.56
C LYS A 52 6.28 8.88 -15.51
N LEU A 53 5.77 8.22 -16.55
CA LEU A 53 5.84 6.75 -16.69
C LEU A 53 7.28 6.26 -16.84
N GLN A 54 8.14 7.00 -17.54
CA GLN A 54 9.55 6.66 -17.67
C GLN A 54 10.28 6.77 -16.32
N GLN A 55 10.02 7.82 -15.53
CA GLN A 55 10.54 7.96 -14.18
C GLN A 55 10.04 6.85 -13.24
N LEU A 56 8.74 6.51 -13.31
CA LEU A 56 8.16 5.38 -12.61
C LEU A 56 8.84 4.06 -12.97
N GLY A 57 9.04 3.81 -14.26
CA GLY A 57 9.70 2.59 -14.75
C GLY A 57 11.13 2.44 -14.24
N GLN A 58 11.89 3.54 -14.14
CA GLN A 58 13.23 3.54 -13.54
C GLN A 58 13.20 3.22 -12.04
N MET A 59 12.27 3.83 -11.29
CA MET A 59 12.11 3.53 -9.86
C MET A 59 11.60 2.11 -9.60
N GLU A 60 10.72 1.59 -10.45
CA GLU A 60 10.23 0.21 -10.39
C GLU A 60 11.33 -0.81 -10.70
N ALA A 61 12.20 -0.52 -11.65
CA ALA A 61 13.36 -1.38 -11.94
C ALA A 61 14.27 -1.49 -10.70
N LEU A 62 14.57 -0.37 -10.05
CA LEU A 62 15.35 -0.35 -8.81
C LEU A 62 14.63 -1.09 -7.67
N LYS A 63 13.32 -0.91 -7.53
CA LYS A 63 12.51 -1.63 -6.54
C LYS A 63 12.53 -3.14 -6.79
N ARG A 64 12.33 -3.58 -8.03
CA ARG A 64 12.38 -5.01 -8.42
C ARG A 64 13.74 -5.63 -8.14
N GLN A 65 14.84 -4.91 -8.38
CA GLN A 65 16.18 -5.39 -8.03
C GLN A 65 16.33 -5.57 -6.51
N CYS A 66 15.83 -4.61 -5.71
CA CYS A 66 15.83 -4.74 -4.26
C CYS A 66 14.97 -5.92 -3.76
N ASP A 67 13.79 -6.11 -4.36
CA ASP A 67 12.87 -7.18 -3.97
C ASP A 67 13.41 -8.56 -4.37
N ALA A 68 14.06 -8.66 -5.53
CA ALA A 68 14.73 -9.89 -5.97
C ALA A 68 15.88 -10.29 -5.04
N GLU A 69 16.68 -9.31 -4.60
CA GLU A 69 17.72 -9.54 -3.59
C GLU A 69 17.12 -9.94 -2.24
N ALA A 70 16.06 -9.26 -1.81
CA ALA A 70 15.36 -9.56 -0.56
C ALA A 70 14.71 -10.96 -0.58
N ALA A 71 14.27 -11.47 -1.73
CA ALA A 71 13.65 -12.79 -1.86
C ALA A 71 14.60 -13.97 -1.60
N THR A 72 15.92 -13.76 -1.68
CA THR A 72 16.91 -14.82 -1.38
C THR A 72 17.16 -15.00 0.12
N TYR A 73 16.99 -13.94 0.91
CA TYR A 73 17.23 -13.93 2.36
C TYR A 73 16.39 -14.97 3.12
N PRO A 74 15.08 -15.10 2.85
CA PRO A 74 14.27 -16.08 3.56
C PRO A 74 14.65 -17.53 3.22
N ARG A 75 15.17 -17.79 2.02
CA ARG A 75 15.65 -19.15 1.67
C ARG A 75 16.87 -19.52 2.48
N LEU A 76 17.82 -18.60 2.63
CA LEU A 76 19.00 -18.76 3.48
C LEU A 76 18.62 -18.96 4.94
N TRP A 77 17.66 -18.18 5.45
CA TRP A 77 17.15 -18.34 6.81
C TRP A 77 16.58 -19.74 7.06
N LYS A 78 15.76 -20.25 6.13
CA LYS A 78 15.21 -21.62 6.24
C LYS A 78 16.30 -22.69 6.30
N LEU A 79 17.34 -22.56 5.46
CA LEU A 79 18.49 -23.46 5.48
C LEU A 79 19.28 -23.36 6.78
N ALA A 80 19.46 -22.15 7.31
CA ALA A 80 20.14 -21.93 8.58
C ALA A 80 19.38 -22.57 9.75
N VAL A 81 18.06 -22.40 9.80
CA VAL A 81 17.20 -23.04 10.82
C VAL A 81 17.25 -24.56 10.70
N LEU A 82 17.18 -25.10 9.48
CA LEU A 82 17.30 -26.54 9.25
C LEU A 82 18.66 -27.05 9.73
N GLY A 83 19.75 -26.39 9.35
CA GLY A 83 21.10 -26.75 9.79
C GLY A 83 21.27 -26.68 11.30
N PHE A 84 20.70 -25.67 11.96
CA PHE A 84 20.70 -25.55 13.41
C PHE A 84 19.93 -26.71 14.08
N LEU A 85 18.73 -27.05 13.60
CA LEU A 85 17.97 -28.20 14.12
C LEU A 85 18.72 -29.51 13.92
N SER A 86 19.30 -29.72 12.74
CA SER A 86 20.09 -30.93 12.45
C SER A 86 21.30 -31.03 13.38
N LEU A 87 22.02 -29.92 13.60
CA LEU A 87 23.13 -29.87 14.54
C LEU A 87 22.68 -30.18 15.97
N GLN A 88 21.56 -29.60 16.42
CA GLN A 88 20.99 -29.88 17.73
C GLN A 88 20.70 -31.37 17.91
N VAL A 89 20.10 -32.02 16.91
CA VAL A 89 19.82 -33.47 16.96
C VAL A 89 21.11 -34.28 17.02
N VAL A 90 22.11 -33.96 16.20
CA VAL A 90 23.40 -34.66 16.19
C VAL A 90 24.12 -34.53 17.53
N VAL A 91 24.15 -33.31 18.11
CA VAL A 91 24.77 -33.07 19.42
C VAL A 91 24.04 -33.83 20.53
N LEU A 92 22.70 -33.80 20.55
CA LEU A 92 21.93 -34.54 21.54
C LEU A 92 22.10 -36.06 21.40
N PHE A 93 22.21 -36.56 20.17
CA PHE A 93 22.49 -37.97 19.90
C PHE A 93 23.88 -38.37 20.39
N ASP A 94 24.91 -37.62 20.02
CA ASP A 94 26.28 -37.85 20.46
C ASP A 94 26.41 -37.78 21.99
N TRP A 95 25.77 -36.81 22.62
CA TRP A 95 25.73 -36.72 24.08
C TRP A 95 25.01 -37.89 24.71
N THR A 96 23.89 -38.36 24.16
CA THR A 96 23.09 -39.42 24.78
C THR A 96 23.72 -40.81 24.62
N TYR A 97 24.40 -41.06 23.51
CA TYR A 97 24.87 -42.41 23.17
C TYR A 97 26.38 -42.60 23.26
N ILE A 98 27.17 -41.51 23.23
CA ILE A 98 28.64 -41.59 23.16
C ILE A 98 29.29 -41.01 24.43
N HIS A 99 28.90 -39.81 24.85
CA HIS A 99 29.62 -39.08 25.90
C HIS A 99 28.96 -39.10 27.29
N PHE A 100 27.63 -39.04 27.36
CA PHE A 100 26.87 -38.92 28.60
C PHE A 100 25.77 -39.98 28.67
N ASP A 101 25.31 -40.24 29.89
CA ASP A 101 24.20 -41.16 30.14
C ASP A 101 22.85 -40.45 29.96
N TRP A 102 21.79 -41.23 29.70
CA TRP A 102 20.43 -40.70 29.48
C TRP A 102 19.93 -39.86 30.66
N ASN A 103 20.33 -40.20 31.88
CA ASN A 103 19.93 -39.50 33.10
C ASN A 103 20.38 -38.02 33.12
N LEU A 104 21.46 -37.66 32.42
CA LEU A 104 21.91 -36.27 32.30
C LEU A 104 21.23 -35.54 31.13
N THR A 105 21.05 -36.21 30.00
CA THR A 105 20.50 -35.58 28.79
C THR A 105 18.99 -35.36 28.89
N GLU A 106 18.27 -36.20 29.63
CA GLU A 106 16.83 -36.10 29.86
C GLU A 106 16.39 -34.69 30.36
N PRO A 107 16.87 -34.15 31.49
CA PRO A 107 16.46 -32.82 31.95
C PRO A 107 16.85 -31.69 30.99
N ILE A 108 17.97 -31.84 30.26
CA ILE A 108 18.43 -30.84 29.28
C ILE A 108 17.46 -30.77 28.10
N THR A 109 17.02 -31.92 27.59
CA THR A 109 16.06 -31.97 26.47
C THR A 109 14.71 -31.37 26.86
N TYR A 110 14.22 -31.63 28.07
CA TYR A 110 13.02 -30.97 28.59
C TYR A 110 13.19 -29.44 28.65
N LEU A 111 14.32 -28.96 29.16
CA LEU A 111 14.57 -27.53 29.28
C LEU A 111 14.65 -26.85 27.91
N LEU A 112 15.26 -27.50 26.90
CA LEU A 112 15.26 -27.04 25.52
C LEU A 112 13.84 -26.97 24.94
N GLY A 113 13.02 -28.01 25.15
CA GLY A 113 11.63 -28.05 24.72
C GLY A 113 10.80 -26.92 25.32
N TYR A 114 10.86 -26.75 26.64
CA TYR A 114 10.17 -25.66 27.32
C TYR A 114 10.66 -24.29 26.86
N SER A 115 11.96 -24.11 26.64
CA SER A 115 12.53 -22.85 26.14
C SER A 115 11.90 -22.44 24.81
N PHE A 116 11.68 -23.39 23.89
CA PHE A 116 11.01 -23.11 22.62
C PHE A 116 9.57 -22.62 22.83
N THR A 117 8.84 -23.24 23.77
CA THR A 117 7.49 -22.80 24.15
C THR A 117 7.49 -21.37 24.70
N TRP A 118 8.41 -21.05 25.61
CA TRP A 118 8.55 -19.69 26.16
C TRP A 118 8.89 -18.66 25.07
N LEU A 119 9.81 -18.98 24.15
CA LEU A 119 10.14 -18.11 23.01
C LEU A 119 8.92 -17.87 22.11
N SER A 120 8.11 -18.90 21.87
CA SER A 120 6.87 -18.79 21.10
C SER A 120 5.88 -17.84 21.77
N LEU A 121 5.71 -17.93 23.09
CA LEU A 121 4.87 -17.01 23.86
C LEU A 121 5.38 -15.57 23.82
N LEU A 122 6.69 -15.36 24.02
CA LEU A 122 7.30 -14.02 23.98
C LEU A 122 7.11 -13.38 22.60
N TRP A 123 7.25 -14.15 21.52
CA TRP A 123 7.01 -13.67 20.17
C TRP A 123 5.56 -13.29 19.93
N TYR A 124 4.62 -14.14 20.35
CA TYR A 124 3.20 -13.84 20.28
C TYR A 124 2.87 -12.52 21.01
N GLY A 125 3.44 -12.31 22.20
CA GLY A 125 3.29 -11.07 22.95
C GLY A 125 3.87 -9.84 22.25
N ASN A 126 5.02 -9.97 21.58
CA ASN A 126 5.69 -8.85 20.91
C ASN A 126 5.01 -8.45 19.59
N LEU A 127 4.60 -9.43 18.78
CA LEU A 127 4.01 -9.16 17.47
C LEU A 127 2.47 -9.12 17.48
N GLN A 128 1.82 -9.48 18.61
CA GLN A 128 0.35 -9.66 18.70
C GLN A 128 -0.20 -10.54 17.58
N GLN A 129 0.62 -11.47 17.11
CA GLN A 129 0.37 -12.27 15.92
C GLN A 129 0.82 -13.71 16.18
N GLU A 130 -0.06 -14.66 15.86
CA GLU A 130 0.24 -16.10 15.82
C GLU A 130 1.51 -16.40 15.02
N PHE A 131 2.28 -17.35 15.56
CA PHE A 131 3.54 -17.84 14.99
C PHE A 131 3.26 -18.70 13.74
N GLY A 132 3.04 -18.04 12.60
CA GLY A 132 2.82 -18.70 11.32
C GLY A 132 4.06 -18.67 10.44
N TYR A 133 4.45 -19.81 9.85
CA TYR A 133 5.64 -19.91 8.99
C TYR A 133 5.61 -18.95 7.80
N GLY A 134 4.44 -18.83 7.13
CA GLY A 134 4.25 -17.87 6.03
C GLY A 134 4.33 -16.42 6.49
N ARG A 135 3.85 -16.11 7.69
CA ARG A 135 3.82 -14.73 8.19
C ARG A 135 5.19 -14.26 8.68
N VAL A 136 5.96 -15.15 9.31
CA VAL A 136 7.37 -14.86 9.66
C VAL A 136 8.16 -14.53 8.39
N HIS A 137 7.92 -15.26 7.31
CA HIS A 137 8.55 -15.01 6.02
C HIS A 137 8.21 -13.61 5.47
N GLU A 138 6.93 -13.24 5.46
CA GLU A 138 6.47 -11.92 5.01
C GLU A 138 7.07 -10.78 5.85
N LEU A 139 7.08 -10.94 7.18
CA LEU A 139 7.68 -9.96 8.10
C LEU A 139 9.18 -9.80 7.90
N LEU A 140 9.92 -10.90 7.71
CA LEU A 140 11.36 -10.84 7.42
C LEU A 140 11.61 -10.16 6.07
N GLN A 141 10.83 -10.51 5.05
CA GLN A 141 10.94 -9.90 3.73
C GLN A 141 10.63 -8.41 3.78
N GLN A 142 9.56 -8.00 4.45
CA GLN A 142 9.20 -6.58 4.63
C GLN A 142 10.28 -5.80 5.38
N ARG A 143 10.84 -6.35 6.47
CA ARG A 143 11.93 -5.72 7.21
C ARG A 143 13.20 -5.58 6.36
N GLN A 144 13.53 -6.61 5.59
CA GLN A 144 14.72 -6.60 4.72
C GLN A 144 14.54 -5.63 3.55
N CYS A 145 13.37 -5.61 2.90
CA CYS A 145 13.00 -4.63 1.88
C CYS A 145 13.09 -3.20 2.44
N ALA A 146 12.49 -2.93 3.60
CA ALA A 146 12.56 -1.62 4.24
C ALA A 146 14.01 -1.18 4.55
N ARG A 147 14.86 -2.12 4.98
CA ARG A 147 16.28 -1.87 5.20
C ARG A 147 17.03 -1.60 3.89
N LEU A 148 16.74 -2.33 2.82
CA LEU A 148 17.34 -2.10 1.49
C LEU A 148 16.91 -0.76 0.90
N TYR A 149 15.63 -0.41 1.02
CA TYR A 149 15.10 0.89 0.56
C TYR A 149 15.79 2.06 1.27
N ARG A 150 16.00 1.96 2.59
CA ARG A 150 16.78 2.96 3.33
C ARG A 150 18.24 3.04 2.90
N ARG A 151 18.88 1.89 2.63
CA ARG A 151 20.30 1.83 2.22
C ARG A 151 20.54 2.36 0.80
N ARG A 152 19.60 2.12 -0.12
CA ARG A 152 19.68 2.55 -1.51
C ARG A 152 19.04 3.92 -1.77
N GLY A 153 18.47 4.56 -0.73
CA GLY A 153 17.82 5.86 -0.87
C GLY A 153 16.57 5.84 -1.73
N VAL A 154 15.89 4.68 -1.82
CA VAL A 154 14.63 4.58 -2.56
C VAL A 154 13.56 5.27 -1.74
N ASP A 155 13.17 6.47 -2.17
CA ASP A 155 12.14 7.24 -1.49
C ASP A 155 10.76 6.68 -1.85
N LEU A 156 10.24 5.84 -0.94
CA LEU A 156 8.92 5.22 -1.08
C LEU A 156 7.81 6.27 -1.16
N VAL A 157 7.98 7.42 -0.49
CA VAL A 157 7.00 8.51 -0.46
C VAL A 157 6.92 9.16 -1.85
N LEU A 158 8.09 9.44 -2.45
CA LEU A 158 8.15 9.98 -3.81
C LEU A 158 7.54 9.00 -4.82
N TYR A 159 7.82 7.71 -4.68
CA TYR A 159 7.25 6.66 -5.55
C TYR A 159 5.72 6.60 -5.45
N GLU A 160 5.16 6.63 -4.24
CA GLU A 160 3.69 6.62 -4.06
C GLU A 160 3.04 7.90 -4.58
N GLN A 161 3.66 9.06 -4.40
CA GLN A 161 3.20 10.32 -4.97
C GLN A 161 3.20 10.29 -6.50
N LEU A 162 4.30 9.82 -7.12
CA LEU A 162 4.43 9.74 -8.57
C LEU A 162 3.42 8.75 -9.17
N ARG A 163 3.14 7.65 -8.46
CA ARG A 163 2.08 6.70 -8.83
C ARG A 163 0.70 7.32 -8.74
N ALA A 164 0.38 8.01 -7.65
CA ALA A 164 -0.90 8.70 -7.49
C ALA A 164 -1.11 9.78 -8.56
N GLU A 165 -0.08 10.57 -8.88
CA GLU A 165 -0.11 11.56 -9.96
C GLU A 165 -0.41 10.92 -11.31
N THR A 166 0.26 9.79 -11.61
CA THR A 166 0.07 9.08 -12.88
C THR A 166 -1.33 8.48 -13.01
N ASP A 167 -1.87 7.91 -11.92
CA ASP A 167 -3.25 7.40 -11.88
C ASP A 167 -4.28 8.52 -12.12
N VAL A 168 -4.07 9.71 -11.54
CA VAL A 168 -4.92 10.88 -11.77
C VAL A 168 -4.84 11.33 -13.23
N LEU A 169 -3.64 11.37 -13.81
CA LEU A 169 -3.44 11.75 -15.22
C LEU A 169 -4.08 10.74 -16.18
N GLN A 170 -3.97 9.43 -15.91
CA GLN A 170 -4.62 8.38 -16.70
C GLN A 170 -6.15 8.46 -16.61
N ARG A 171 -6.71 8.71 -15.42
CA ARG A 171 -8.16 8.91 -15.26
C ARG A 171 -8.65 10.13 -16.04
N ARG A 172 -7.89 11.23 -16.03
CA ARG A 172 -8.20 12.44 -16.83
C ARG A 172 -8.17 12.14 -18.32
N LEU A 173 -7.15 11.45 -18.83
CA LEU A 173 -7.07 11.04 -20.23
C LEU A 173 -8.26 10.15 -20.64
N ARG A 174 -8.60 9.16 -19.81
CA ARG A 174 -9.75 8.27 -20.06
C ARG A 174 -11.09 9.02 -20.05
N SER A 175 -11.26 9.99 -19.17
CA SER A 175 -12.47 10.83 -19.14
C SER A 175 -12.65 11.68 -20.39
N LEU A 176 -11.54 12.08 -21.02
CA LEU A 176 -11.54 12.81 -22.30
C LEU A 176 -11.74 11.89 -23.50
N GLU A 177 -11.32 10.62 -23.40
CA GLU A 177 -11.57 9.59 -24.42
C GLU A 177 -13.05 9.17 -24.48
N TYR A 178 -13.76 9.19 -23.35
CA TYR A 178 -15.22 8.97 -23.28
C TYR A 178 -16.06 10.20 -23.70
N LEU A 179 -15.46 11.23 -24.29
CA LEU A 179 -16.18 12.28 -25.01
C LEU A 179 -16.14 12.05 -26.54
N PRO A 180 -16.59 10.90 -27.09
CA PRO A 180 -16.81 10.79 -28.52
C PRO A 180 -17.98 11.71 -28.89
N GLY A 181 -17.72 12.61 -29.84
CA GLY A 181 -18.64 13.63 -30.28
C GLY A 181 -20.03 13.09 -30.64
N LYS A 182 -21.04 13.84 -30.21
CA LYS A 182 -22.29 13.98 -30.96
C LYS A 182 -22.13 15.08 -31.98
#